data_AF-A0AAU3TJK4-F1
#
_entry.id   AF-A0AAU3TJK4-F1
#
_cell.length_a   1.000
_cell.length_b   1.000
_cell.length_c   1.000
_cell.angle_alpha   90.00
_cell.angle_beta   90.00
_cell.angle_gamma   90.00
#
_symmetry.space_group_name_H-M   'P 1'
#
loop_
_entity.id
_entity.type
_entity.pdbx_description
1 polymer ?
#
loop_
_entity_poly.entity_id
_entity_poly.type
_entity_poly.pdbx_seq_one_letter_code
_entity_poly.pdbx_strand_id
1 'polypeptide(L)'
;MNRTARLYALVEELRAAAPRQLTVAELAARFEVSTRTVQRDLQVLMEAGVPVRSAPGRGGGWSIDPAMTLPPVRFTVEEAWALAVALAAADARTPYAGAARTAAQKVAASMTGPASAAAGDLAARIVALPPPSHSAVRAAVEQALATHTVLRLSYVDAAGREGDRTVEPAGLLTAGGRWYLIAWCRMRRAGRGFRLDRITAATPTTERAGGHDLAELLHGSAAAGAVQPAALAGFAHAPA
;
A
#
# COMPACT_ATOMS: atom_id res chain seq x y z
N MET A 1 -27.36 -3.44 -26.23
CA MET A 1 -26.03 -3.44 -25.56
C MET A 1 -25.80 -4.76 -24.83
N ASN A 2 -24.65 -5.43 -25.02
CA ASN A 2 -24.27 -6.65 -24.28
C ASN A 2 -24.08 -6.32 -22.78
N ARG A 3 -24.43 -7.26 -21.89
CA ARG A 3 -24.32 -7.11 -20.43
C ARG A 3 -22.92 -6.74 -19.96
N THR A 4 -21.87 -7.37 -20.50
CA THR A 4 -20.48 -7.04 -20.12
C THR A 4 -20.11 -5.60 -20.45
N ALA A 5 -20.49 -5.13 -21.65
CA ALA A 5 -20.29 -3.73 -22.05
C ALA A 5 -21.07 -2.76 -21.15
N ARG A 6 -22.31 -3.13 -20.77
CA ARG A 6 -23.12 -2.33 -19.84
C ARG A 6 -22.53 -2.26 -18.43
N LEU A 7 -22.00 -3.37 -17.91
CA LEU A 7 -21.34 -3.40 -16.60
C LEU A 7 -20.12 -2.48 -16.58
N TYR A 8 -19.28 -2.54 -17.62
CA TYR A 8 -18.15 -1.62 -17.75
C TYR A 8 -18.61 -0.16 -17.82
N ALA A 9 -19.59 0.13 -18.67
CA ALA A 9 -20.11 1.49 -18.83
C ALA A 9 -20.76 2.03 -17.54
N LEU A 10 -21.46 1.19 -16.77
CA LEU A 10 -22.00 1.54 -15.45
C LEU A 10 -20.89 1.98 -14.48
N VAL A 11 -19.77 1.25 -14.43
CA VAL A 11 -18.63 1.61 -13.58
C VAL A 11 -18.04 2.94 -14.00
N GLU A 12 -17.82 3.16 -15.29
CA GLU A 12 -17.25 4.41 -15.79
C GLU A 12 -18.19 5.60 -15.56
N GLU A 13 -19.51 5.42 -15.68
CA GLU A 13 -20.45 6.48 -15.36
C GLU A 13 -20.50 6.83 -13.87
N LEU A 14 -20.43 5.82 -13.01
CA LEU A 14 -20.34 6.04 -11.56
C LEU A 14 -19.02 6.74 -11.19
N ARG A 15 -17.91 6.41 -11.86
CA ARG A 15 -16.61 7.10 -11.70
C ARG A 15 -16.66 8.54 -12.16
N ALA A 16 -17.21 8.81 -13.34
CA ALA A 16 -17.29 10.15 -13.90
C ALA A 16 -18.20 11.06 -13.07
N ALA A 17 -19.24 10.51 -12.44
CA ALA A 17 -20.12 11.27 -11.56
C ALA A 17 -19.56 11.47 -10.15
N ALA A 18 -18.60 10.65 -9.69
CA ALA A 18 -18.11 10.71 -8.33
C ALA A 18 -17.58 12.11 -7.94
N PRO A 19 -17.89 12.63 -6.73
CA PRO A 19 -18.56 11.96 -5.61
C PRO A 19 -20.11 12.01 -5.66
N ARG A 20 -20.70 12.59 -6.72
CA ARG A 20 -22.15 12.70 -6.89
C ARG A 20 -22.78 11.32 -7.05
N GLN A 21 -23.96 11.15 -6.45
CA GLN A 21 -24.74 9.93 -6.55
C GLN A 21 -25.64 9.97 -7.80
N LEU A 22 -25.76 8.84 -8.48
CA LEU A 22 -26.66 8.61 -9.61
C LEU A 22 -27.80 7.70 -9.17
N THR A 23 -29.03 8.11 -9.42
CA THR A 23 -30.22 7.29 -9.19
C THR A 23 -30.29 6.15 -10.21
N VAL A 24 -30.98 5.06 -9.83
CA VAL A 24 -31.25 3.94 -10.75
C VAL A 24 -32.06 4.41 -11.97
N ALA A 25 -32.93 5.41 -11.80
CA ALA A 25 -33.73 5.98 -12.88
C ALA A 25 -32.86 6.74 -13.90
N GLU A 26 -31.91 7.56 -13.45
CA GLU A 26 -30.97 8.26 -14.33
C GLU A 26 -30.10 7.28 -15.13
N LEU A 27 -29.57 6.24 -14.47
CA LEU A 27 -28.78 5.21 -15.13
C LEU A 27 -29.62 4.40 -16.13
N ALA A 28 -30.87 4.07 -15.78
CA ALA A 28 -31.79 3.34 -16.64
C ALA A 28 -32.12 4.13 -17.90
N ALA A 29 -32.42 5.42 -17.76
CA ALA A 29 -32.66 6.32 -18.88
C ALA A 29 -31.41 6.45 -19.79
N ARG A 30 -30.23 6.64 -19.19
CA ARG A 30 -28.97 6.79 -19.95
C ARG A 30 -28.60 5.54 -20.75
N PHE A 31 -28.76 4.36 -20.16
CA PHE A 31 -28.40 3.10 -20.80
C PHE A 31 -29.54 2.46 -21.59
N GLU A 32 -30.69 3.13 -21.70
CA GLU A 32 -31.90 2.66 -22.39
C GLU A 32 -32.33 1.25 -21.95
N VAL A 33 -32.31 1.01 -20.64
CA VAL A 33 -32.69 -0.28 -20.04
C VAL A 33 -33.65 -0.07 -18.88
N SER A 34 -34.32 -1.13 -18.42
CA SER A 34 -35.20 -1.03 -17.25
C SER A 34 -34.41 -0.78 -15.95
N THR A 35 -35.04 -0.08 -15.00
CA THR A 35 -34.52 0.12 -13.64
C THR A 35 -34.16 -1.20 -12.96
N ARG A 36 -34.97 -2.25 -13.16
CA ARG A 36 -34.70 -3.62 -12.70
C ARG A 36 -33.39 -4.19 -13.25
N THR A 37 -33.05 -3.88 -14.50
CA THR A 37 -31.80 -4.33 -15.12
C THR A 37 -30.60 -3.62 -14.49
N VAL A 38 -30.67 -2.30 -14.33
CA VAL A 38 -29.63 -1.51 -13.68
C VAL A 38 -29.42 -1.96 -12.23
N GLN A 39 -30.50 -2.15 -11.47
CA GLN A 39 -30.41 -2.62 -10.08
C GLN A 39 -29.68 -3.97 -9.98
N ARG A 40 -29.99 -4.90 -10.89
CA ARG A 40 -29.36 -6.22 -10.93
C ARG A 40 -27.89 -6.14 -11.34
N ASP A 41 -27.54 -5.27 -12.27
CA ASP A 41 -26.15 -5.08 -12.69
C ASP A 41 -25.31 -4.38 -11.62
N LEU A 42 -25.86 -3.39 -10.91
CA LEU A 42 -25.21 -2.75 -9.74
C LEU A 42 -24.95 -3.76 -8.61
N GLN A 43 -25.92 -4.64 -8.35
CA GLN A 43 -25.76 -5.72 -7.39
C GLN A 43 -24.63 -6.68 -7.78
N VAL A 44 -24.55 -7.05 -9.07
CA VAL A 44 -23.49 -7.91 -9.60
C VAL A 44 -22.12 -7.25 -9.51
N LEU A 45 -22.02 -5.94 -9.75
CA LEU A 45 -20.79 -5.19 -9.56
C LEU A 45 -20.33 -5.20 -8.09
N MET A 46 -21.27 -5.02 -7.15
CA MET A 46 -20.99 -5.07 -5.72
C MET A 46 -20.54 -6.47 -5.28
N GLU A 47 -21.19 -7.52 -5.75
CA GLU A 47 -20.80 -8.93 -5.51
C GLU A 47 -19.43 -9.28 -6.12
N ALA A 48 -19.09 -8.66 -7.26
CA ALA A 48 -17.79 -8.79 -7.90
C ALA A 48 -16.68 -7.95 -7.22
N GLY A 49 -16.99 -7.25 -6.13
CA GLY A 49 -16.04 -6.46 -5.36
C GLY A 49 -15.70 -5.09 -5.99
N VAL A 50 -16.47 -4.64 -6.98
CA VAL A 50 -16.37 -3.25 -7.44
C VAL A 50 -16.90 -2.36 -6.31
N PRO A 51 -16.19 -1.27 -5.93
CA PRO A 51 -16.52 -0.49 -4.73
C PRO A 51 -17.71 0.45 -4.96
N VAL A 52 -18.81 -0.08 -5.46
CA VAL A 52 -20.07 0.61 -5.66
C VAL A 52 -20.81 0.66 -4.31
N ARG A 53 -21.39 1.81 -3.98
CA ARG A 53 -22.14 2.05 -2.74
C ARG A 53 -23.55 2.50 -3.07
N SER A 54 -24.49 2.13 -2.21
CA SER A 54 -25.87 2.63 -2.22
C SER A 54 -26.11 3.51 -1.00
N ALA A 55 -26.66 4.71 -1.22
CA ALA A 55 -27.17 5.57 -0.17
C ALA A 55 -28.71 5.58 -0.24
N PRO A 56 -29.42 5.05 0.77
CA PRO A 56 -30.88 5.07 0.79
C PRO A 56 -31.44 6.45 1.17
N GLY A 57 -32.67 6.75 0.76
CA GLY A 57 -33.42 7.95 1.16
C GLY A 57 -33.71 8.95 0.03
N ARG A 58 -34.35 10.08 0.39
CA ARG A 58 -34.64 11.19 -0.55
C ARG A 58 -33.32 11.86 -0.95
N GLY A 59 -32.99 11.83 -2.24
CA GLY A 59 -31.68 12.26 -2.75
C GLY A 59 -30.58 11.20 -2.68
N GLY A 60 -30.93 9.98 -2.27
CA GLY A 60 -30.04 8.82 -2.30
C GLY A 60 -29.85 8.26 -3.72
N GLY A 61 -28.79 7.49 -3.91
CA GLY A 61 -28.45 6.88 -5.18
C GLY A 61 -27.24 5.98 -5.05
N TRP A 62 -26.68 5.65 -6.21
CA TRP A 62 -25.49 4.83 -6.33
C TRP A 62 -24.29 5.69 -6.68
N SER A 63 -23.17 5.43 -6.03
CA SER A 63 -21.88 6.03 -6.39
C SER A 63 -20.79 4.98 -6.35
N ILE A 64 -19.64 5.28 -6.95
CA ILE A 64 -18.43 4.53 -6.65
C ILE A 64 -17.72 5.20 -5.49
N ASP A 65 -17.10 4.41 -4.62
CA ASP A 65 -16.32 4.92 -3.51
C ASP A 65 -15.08 5.67 -4.01
N PRO A 66 -14.98 7.00 -3.82
CA PRO A 66 -13.79 7.73 -4.19
C PRO A 66 -12.58 7.29 -3.34
N ALA A 67 -12.77 6.69 -2.16
CA ALA A 67 -11.67 6.20 -1.32
C ALA A 67 -11.06 4.88 -1.81
N MET A 68 -11.75 4.14 -2.68
CA MET A 68 -11.33 2.81 -3.17
C MET A 68 -11.08 2.78 -4.68
N THR A 69 -11.05 3.96 -5.32
CA THR A 69 -10.70 4.11 -6.73
C THR A 69 -9.71 5.25 -6.90
N LEU A 70 -8.71 5.04 -7.75
CA LEU A 70 -7.88 6.14 -8.22
C LEU A 70 -8.67 6.85 -9.33
N PRO A 71 -8.91 8.17 -9.24
CA PRO A 71 -9.42 8.96 -10.37
C PRO A 71 -8.52 8.76 -11.61
N PRO A 72 -9.01 9.07 -12.82
CA PRO A 72 -8.18 8.99 -14.03
C PRO A 72 -6.89 9.80 -13.86
N VAL A 73 -5.75 9.10 -13.78
CA VAL A 73 -4.42 9.71 -13.71
C VAL A 73 -3.83 9.73 -15.11
N ARG A 74 -3.28 10.88 -15.53
CA ARG A 74 -2.49 10.98 -16.75
C ARG A 74 -1.02 10.91 -16.37
N PHE A 75 -0.29 10.02 -17.02
CA PHE A 75 1.16 9.96 -16.94
C PHE A 75 1.76 10.47 -18.25
N THR A 76 2.83 11.25 -18.17
CA THR A 76 3.72 11.45 -19.31
C THR A 76 4.48 10.15 -19.62
N VAL A 77 5.15 10.11 -20.78
CA VAL A 77 5.96 8.93 -21.16
C VAL A 77 7.08 8.72 -20.13
N GLU A 78 7.72 9.80 -19.71
CA GLU A 78 8.83 9.82 -18.76
C GLU A 78 8.38 9.40 -17.36
N GLU A 79 7.23 9.89 -16.89
CA GLU A 79 6.65 9.48 -15.60
C GLU A 79 6.33 7.99 -15.59
N ALA A 80 5.79 7.48 -16.70
CA ALA A 80 5.43 6.09 -16.81
C ALA A 80 6.67 5.18 -16.87
N TRP A 81 7.74 5.61 -17.53
CA TRP A 81 9.04 4.92 -17.49
C TRP A 81 9.65 4.93 -16.10
N ALA A 82 9.66 6.08 -15.43
CA ALA A 82 10.17 6.19 -14.06
C ALA A 82 9.43 5.25 -13.11
N LEU A 83 8.10 5.17 -13.23
CA LEU A 83 7.27 4.29 -12.43
C LEU A 83 7.54 2.81 -12.75
N ALA A 84 7.67 2.45 -14.02
CA ALA A 84 8.00 1.08 -14.43
C ALA A 84 9.37 0.63 -13.90
N VAL A 85 10.39 1.49 -13.98
CA VAL A 85 11.73 1.23 -13.44
C VAL A 85 11.69 1.09 -11.92
N ALA A 86 11.01 2.00 -11.22
CA ALA A 86 10.91 1.95 -9.77
C ALA A 86 10.22 0.67 -9.28
N LEU A 87 9.17 0.22 -9.97
CA LEU A 87 8.44 -1.01 -9.63
C LEU A 87 9.21 -2.28 -10.01
N ALA A 88 9.97 -2.26 -11.11
CA ALA A 88 10.85 -3.37 -11.48
C ALA A 88 12.07 -3.49 -10.53
N ALA A 89 12.56 -2.36 -10.03
CA ALA A 89 13.62 -2.30 -9.03
C ALA A 89 13.14 -2.66 -7.61
N ALA A 90 11.82 -2.62 -7.35
CA ALA A 90 11.23 -3.07 -6.10
C ALA A 90 11.42 -4.60 -5.97
N ASP A 91 12.53 -4.98 -5.35
CA ASP A 91 12.85 -6.38 -5.13
C ASP A 91 11.93 -7.01 -4.09
N ALA A 92 11.98 -8.33 -4.00
CA ALA A 92 11.20 -9.06 -3.00
C ALA A 92 11.72 -8.87 -1.55
N ARG A 93 12.67 -7.97 -1.25
CA ARG A 93 13.02 -7.56 0.12
C ARG A 93 12.29 -6.28 0.53
N THR A 94 11.75 -5.56 -0.45
CA THR A 94 10.98 -4.34 -0.21
C THR A 94 9.67 -4.67 0.53
N PRO A 95 9.32 -3.94 1.60
CA PRO A 95 8.00 -4.01 2.21
C PRO A 95 6.92 -3.74 1.16
N TYR A 96 5.79 -4.44 1.27
CA TYR A 96 4.68 -4.36 0.31
C TYR A 96 5.03 -4.79 -1.13
N ALA A 97 6.13 -5.50 -1.36
CA ALA A 97 6.54 -5.94 -2.71
C ALA A 97 5.45 -6.72 -3.46
N GLY A 98 4.62 -7.51 -2.76
CA GLY A 98 3.48 -8.20 -3.37
C GLY A 98 2.44 -7.23 -3.93
N ALA A 99 2.05 -6.23 -3.14
CA ALA A 99 1.14 -5.18 -3.56
C ALA A 99 1.74 -4.31 -4.67
N ALA A 100 3.04 -4.00 -4.60
CA ALA A 100 3.76 -3.25 -5.63
C ALA A 100 3.73 -3.98 -6.99
N ARG A 101 3.92 -5.30 -7.01
CA ARG A 101 3.80 -6.11 -8.24
C ARG A 101 2.40 -6.02 -8.85
N THR A 102 1.37 -6.21 -8.03
CA THR A 102 -0.02 -6.11 -8.50
C THR A 102 -0.36 -4.70 -8.98
N ALA A 103 0.16 -3.65 -8.31
CA ALA A 103 0.01 -2.27 -8.74
C ALA A 103 0.72 -2.02 -10.10
N ALA A 104 1.93 -2.55 -10.28
CA ALA A 104 2.65 -2.47 -11.55
C ALA A 104 1.87 -3.07 -12.71
N GLN A 105 1.26 -4.25 -12.51
CA GLN A 105 0.40 -4.88 -13.50
C GLN A 105 -0.80 -4.00 -13.87
N LYS A 106 -1.45 -3.38 -12.88
CA LYS A 106 -2.60 -2.47 -13.10
C LYS A 106 -2.21 -1.21 -13.86
N VAL A 107 -1.07 -0.60 -13.51
CA VAL A 107 -0.54 0.58 -14.19
C VAL A 107 -0.16 0.23 -15.63
N ALA A 108 0.60 -0.84 -15.84
CA ALA A 108 0.99 -1.29 -17.18
C ALA A 108 -0.23 -1.60 -18.07
N ALA A 109 -1.27 -2.24 -17.51
CA ALA A 109 -2.51 -2.53 -18.23
C ALA A 109 -3.32 -1.26 -18.58
N SER A 110 -3.11 -0.17 -17.84
CA SER A 110 -3.78 1.11 -18.07
C SER A 110 -2.99 2.02 -19.03
N MET A 111 -1.71 1.72 -19.26
CA MET A 111 -0.88 2.40 -20.25
C MET A 111 -1.18 1.86 -21.65
N THR A 112 -1.53 2.76 -22.56
CA THR A 112 -1.73 2.45 -23.99
C THR A 112 -0.69 3.18 -24.85
N GLY A 113 -0.40 2.65 -26.02
CA GLY A 113 0.53 3.26 -26.97
C GLY A 113 2.03 3.02 -26.69
N PRO A 114 2.92 3.82 -27.30
CA PRO A 114 4.38 3.57 -27.30
C PRO A 114 5.01 3.52 -25.90
N ALA A 115 4.44 4.26 -24.94
CA ALA A 115 4.91 4.29 -23.56
C ALA A 115 4.81 2.92 -22.87
N SER A 116 3.77 2.13 -23.18
CA SER A 116 3.54 0.80 -22.59
C SER A 116 4.55 -0.23 -23.08
N ALA A 117 4.82 -0.27 -24.39
CA ALA A 117 5.80 -1.17 -24.99
C ALA A 117 7.23 -0.88 -24.49
N ALA A 118 7.63 0.40 -24.46
CA ALA A 118 8.95 0.79 -23.98
C ALA A 118 9.15 0.51 -22.48
N ALA A 119 8.12 0.72 -21.65
CA ALA A 119 8.16 0.39 -20.23
C ALA A 119 8.29 -1.14 -20.00
N GLY A 120 7.56 -1.95 -20.76
CA GLY A 120 7.66 -3.40 -20.72
C GLY A 120 9.05 -3.91 -21.11
N ASP A 121 9.62 -3.40 -22.19
CA ASP A 121 10.97 -3.76 -22.65
C ASP A 121 12.06 -3.36 -21.64
N LEU A 122 11.91 -2.20 -20.99
CA LEU A 122 12.85 -1.75 -19.97
C LEU A 122 12.74 -2.59 -18.69
N ALA A 123 11.53 -2.91 -18.25
CA ALA A 123 11.31 -3.77 -17.09
C ALA A 123 11.84 -5.20 -17.35
N ALA A 124 11.69 -5.73 -18.56
CA ALA A 124 12.20 -7.05 -18.94
C ALA A 124 13.75 -7.14 -18.90
N ARG A 125 14.44 -6.00 -18.99
CA ARG A 125 15.91 -5.91 -18.86
C ARG A 125 16.37 -5.81 -17.40
N ILE A 126 15.45 -5.67 -16.45
CA ILE A 126 15.76 -5.57 -15.02
C ILE A 126 15.56 -6.96 -14.38
N VAL A 127 16.66 -7.60 -14.03
CA VAL A 127 16.64 -8.90 -13.34
C VAL A 127 16.84 -8.69 -11.84
N ALA A 128 15.78 -8.89 -11.06
CA ALA A 128 15.87 -8.94 -9.61
C ALA A 128 16.08 -10.38 -9.15
N LEU A 129 17.15 -10.64 -8.38
CA LEU A 129 17.37 -11.96 -7.78
C LEU A 129 16.32 -12.20 -6.68
N PRO A 130 15.71 -13.39 -6.61
CA PRO A 130 14.79 -13.74 -5.53
C PRO A 130 15.55 -13.78 -4.21
N PRO A 131 15.12 -13.02 -3.19
CA PRO A 131 15.70 -13.07 -1.87
C PRO A 131 15.22 -14.30 -1.10
N PRO A 132 15.96 -14.73 -0.06
CA PRO A 132 15.48 -15.76 0.86
C PRO A 132 14.16 -15.35 1.52
N SER A 133 13.27 -16.32 1.69
CA SER A 133 11.88 -16.14 2.10
C SER A 133 11.75 -15.73 3.57
N HIS A 134 11.64 -14.42 3.83
CA HIS A 134 11.12 -13.86 5.09
C HIS A 134 9.73 -13.25 4.84
N SER A 135 8.83 -13.98 4.17
CA SER A 135 7.49 -13.49 3.84
C SER A 135 6.61 -13.29 5.08
N ALA A 136 6.68 -14.22 6.05
CA ALA A 136 5.88 -14.18 7.27
C ALA A 136 6.23 -12.98 8.17
N VAL A 137 7.52 -12.72 8.39
CA VAL A 137 7.99 -11.57 9.18
C VAL A 137 7.51 -10.26 8.57
N ARG A 138 7.63 -10.11 7.25
CA ARG A 138 7.12 -8.91 6.57
C ARG A 138 5.63 -8.76 6.68
N ALA A 139 4.87 -9.81 6.40
CA ALA A 139 3.42 -9.77 6.52
C ALA A 139 2.99 -9.34 7.93
N ALA A 140 3.67 -9.85 8.97
CA ALA A 140 3.43 -9.43 10.35
C ALA A 140 3.75 -7.94 10.61
N VAL A 141 4.89 -7.44 10.10
CA VAL A 141 5.26 -6.03 10.23
C VAL A 141 4.28 -5.12 9.47
N GLU A 142 3.95 -5.46 8.23
CA GLU A 142 3.03 -4.73 7.37
C GLU A 142 1.62 -4.68 8.00
N GLN A 143 1.15 -5.81 8.55
CA GLN A 143 -0.11 -5.89 9.28
C GLN A 143 -0.08 -5.00 10.52
N ALA A 144 0.96 -5.11 11.35
CA ALA A 144 1.04 -4.35 12.59
C ALA A 144 1.08 -2.82 12.35
N LEU A 145 1.76 -2.37 11.29
CA LEU A 145 1.74 -0.98 10.85
C LEU A 145 0.34 -0.56 10.36
N ALA A 146 -0.31 -1.38 9.54
CA ALA A 146 -1.65 -1.08 9.01
C ALA A 146 -2.73 -1.05 10.09
N THR A 147 -2.63 -1.90 11.12
CA THR A 147 -3.62 -2.00 12.21
C THR A 147 -3.23 -1.23 13.47
N HIS A 148 -2.09 -0.56 13.48
CA HIS A 148 -1.52 0.11 14.65
C HIS A 148 -1.48 -0.78 15.90
N THR A 149 -0.95 -2.00 15.76
CA THR A 149 -0.85 -2.97 16.85
C THR A 149 0.58 -3.22 17.29
N VAL A 150 0.73 -3.62 18.56
CA VAL A 150 2.03 -3.98 19.14
C VAL A 150 2.55 -5.24 18.45
N LEU A 151 3.85 -5.27 18.16
CA LEU A 151 4.52 -6.36 17.47
C LEU A 151 5.50 -7.06 18.42
N ARG A 152 5.43 -8.39 18.52
CA ARG A 152 6.44 -9.20 19.20
C ARG A 152 7.41 -9.73 18.15
N LEU A 153 8.71 -9.54 18.36
CA LEU A 153 9.75 -9.92 17.40
C LEU A 153 10.92 -10.64 18.08
N SER A 154 11.39 -11.70 17.45
CA SER A 154 12.65 -12.36 17.77
C SER A 154 13.73 -11.76 16.89
N TYR A 155 14.75 -11.16 17.53
CA TYR A 155 15.73 -10.31 16.85
C TYR A 155 17.15 -10.69 17.21
N VAL A 156 18.00 -10.78 16.18
CA VAL A 156 19.44 -10.98 16.33
C VAL A 156 20.14 -9.62 16.32
N ASP A 157 20.81 -9.27 17.41
CA ASP A 157 21.54 -8.02 17.49
C ASP A 157 22.85 -8.04 16.66
N ALA A 158 23.58 -6.91 16.64
CA ALA A 158 24.83 -6.82 15.89
C ALA A 158 25.94 -7.75 16.41
N ALA A 159 25.84 -8.20 17.66
CA ALA A 159 26.77 -9.14 18.29
C ALA A 159 26.31 -10.60 18.14
N GLY A 160 25.26 -10.87 17.37
CA GLY A 160 24.74 -12.22 17.14
C GLY A 160 23.86 -12.75 18.28
N ARG A 161 23.50 -11.93 19.27
CA ARG A 161 22.65 -12.37 20.38
C ARG A 161 21.20 -12.29 19.99
N GLU A 162 20.50 -13.40 20.15
CA GLU A 162 19.06 -13.47 20.00
C GLU A 162 18.36 -12.86 21.22
N GLY A 163 17.22 -12.25 20.97
CA GLY A 163 16.30 -11.93 22.04
C GLY A 163 14.97 -11.42 21.54
N ASP A 164 13.95 -11.69 22.34
CA ASP A 164 12.60 -11.22 22.05
C ASP A 164 12.45 -9.75 22.45
N ARG A 165 11.66 -9.03 21.66
CA ARG A 165 11.30 -7.64 21.89
C ARG A 165 9.82 -7.47 21.67
N THR A 166 9.20 -6.67 22.52
CA THR A 166 7.86 -6.13 22.30
C THR A 166 8.02 -4.68 21.88
N VAL A 167 7.55 -4.35 20.69
CA VAL A 167 7.73 -3.02 20.09
C VAL A 167 6.42 -2.47 19.56
N GLU A 168 6.36 -1.16 19.46
CA GLU A 168 5.23 -0.43 18.90
C GLU A 168 5.68 0.18 17.57
N PRO A 169 5.28 -0.42 16.43
CA PRO A 169 5.66 0.04 15.09
C PRO A 169 5.21 1.48 14.83
N ALA A 170 6.10 2.29 14.29
CA ALA A 170 5.78 3.66 13.84
C ALA A 170 5.99 3.85 12.34
N GLY A 171 7.00 3.20 11.74
CA GLY A 171 7.23 3.32 10.31
C GLY A 171 8.40 2.48 9.79
N LEU A 172 8.63 2.59 8.48
CA LEU A 172 9.72 1.92 7.78
C LEU A 172 10.70 2.95 7.23
N LEU A 173 11.99 2.63 7.33
CA LEU A 173 13.09 3.43 6.81
C LEU A 173 13.95 2.54 5.91
N THR A 174 14.40 3.08 4.78
CA THR A 174 15.43 2.45 3.95
C THR A 174 16.73 3.24 4.01
N ALA A 175 17.85 2.54 4.24
CA ALA A 175 19.18 3.13 4.28
C ALA A 175 20.22 2.11 3.78
N GLY A 176 21.06 2.51 2.81
CA GLY A 176 22.10 1.64 2.25
C GLY A 176 21.56 0.32 1.69
N GLY A 177 20.38 0.34 1.06
CA GLY A 177 19.72 -0.84 0.49
C GLY A 177 19.13 -1.80 1.53
N ARG A 178 19.00 -1.38 2.79
CA ARG A 178 18.44 -2.19 3.88
C ARG A 178 17.21 -1.51 4.48
N TRP A 179 16.22 -2.33 4.83
CA TRP A 179 15.00 -1.88 5.47
C TRP A 179 15.06 -2.01 6.99
N TYR A 180 14.57 -0.98 7.66
CA TYR A 180 14.51 -0.85 9.10
C TYR A 180 13.07 -0.57 9.53
N LEU A 181 12.57 -1.33 10.50
CA LEU A 181 11.38 -0.99 11.26
C LEU A 181 11.76 0.00 12.36
N ILE A 182 11.20 1.21 12.31
CA ILE A 182 11.31 2.18 13.40
C ILE A 182 10.14 1.94 14.36
N ALA A 183 10.47 1.69 15.62
CA ALA A 183 9.49 1.34 16.63
C ALA A 183 9.92 1.76 18.03
N TRP A 184 8.95 2.03 18.91
CA TRP A 184 9.20 2.19 20.33
C TRP A 184 9.40 0.82 20.99
N CYS A 185 10.56 0.59 21.60
CA CYS A 185 10.83 -0.67 22.28
C CYS A 185 10.39 -0.58 23.74
N ARG A 186 9.35 -1.32 24.14
CA ARG A 186 8.80 -1.27 25.51
C ARG A 186 9.83 -1.64 26.58
N MET A 187 10.64 -2.64 26.30
CA MET A 187 11.70 -3.10 27.22
C MET A 187 12.77 -2.04 27.46
N ARG A 188 13.07 -1.22 26.45
CA ARG A 188 14.11 -0.19 26.52
C ARG A 188 13.55 1.22 26.75
N ARG A 189 12.22 1.37 26.70
CA ARG A 189 11.50 2.64 26.80
C ARG A 189 12.13 3.73 25.93
N ALA A 190 12.41 3.38 24.67
CA ALA A 190 13.08 4.25 23.71
C ALA A 190 12.76 3.86 22.26
N GLY A 191 12.81 4.83 21.35
CA GLY A 191 12.75 4.61 19.91
C GLY A 191 14.00 3.90 19.39
N ARG A 192 13.80 2.89 18.53
CA ARG A 192 14.89 2.10 17.93
C ARG A 192 14.55 1.68 16.50
N GLY A 193 15.59 1.55 15.68
CA GLY A 193 15.54 0.90 14.38
C GLY A 193 15.89 -0.58 14.46
N PHE A 194 15.01 -1.44 13.94
CA PHE A 194 15.21 -2.88 13.83
C PHE A 194 15.39 -3.25 12.37
N ARG A 195 16.55 -3.81 12.01
CA ARG A 195 16.77 -4.24 10.62
C ARG A 195 15.86 -5.43 10.30
N LEU A 196 15.09 -5.34 9.22
CA LEU A 196 14.14 -6.39 8.84
C LEU A 196 14.84 -7.72 8.52
N ASP A 197 16.05 -7.67 7.96
CA ASP A 197 16.85 -8.86 7.65
C ASP A 197 17.40 -9.59 8.89
N ARG A 198 17.31 -8.98 10.08
CA ARG A 198 17.74 -9.56 11.36
C ARG A 198 16.58 -10.03 12.24
N ILE A 199 15.35 -9.88 11.78
CA ILE A 199 14.16 -10.40 12.46
C ILE A 199 13.94 -11.83 11.98
N THR A 200 14.02 -12.79 12.90
CA THR A 200 13.85 -14.22 12.62
C THR A 200 12.39 -14.65 12.70
N ALA A 201 11.62 -14.04 13.61
CA ALA A 201 10.19 -14.24 13.74
C ALA A 201 9.49 -12.95 14.17
N ALA A 202 8.25 -12.75 13.71
CA ALA A 202 7.43 -11.63 14.12
C ALA A 202 5.95 -12.04 14.19
N THR A 203 5.27 -11.61 15.24
CA THR A 203 3.86 -11.92 15.49
C THR A 203 3.11 -10.66 15.91
N PRO A 204 2.12 -10.20 15.12
CA PRO A 204 1.26 -9.10 15.54
C PRO A 204 0.45 -9.52 16.76
N THR A 205 0.29 -8.60 17.71
CA THR A 205 -0.58 -8.83 18.86
C THR A 205 -1.95 -8.17 18.62
N THR A 206 -2.89 -8.38 19.54
CA THR A 206 -4.19 -7.72 19.56
C THR A 206 -4.16 -6.37 20.29
N GLU A 207 -3.04 -6.03 20.93
CA GLU A 207 -2.89 -4.79 21.69
C GLU A 207 -2.62 -3.63 20.73
N ARG A 208 -3.26 -2.47 20.96
CA ARG A 208 -2.97 -1.26 20.20
C ARG A 208 -1.64 -0.63 20.62
N ALA A 209 -0.91 -0.13 19.63
CA ALA A 209 0.26 0.70 19.86
C ALA A 209 -0.18 2.10 20.35
N GLY A 210 0.64 2.73 21.18
CA GLY A 210 0.43 4.05 21.79
C GLY A 210 0.56 5.23 20.84
N GLY A 211 0.67 5.00 19.52
CA GLY A 211 0.65 6.05 18.50
C GLY A 211 1.88 6.97 18.55
N HIS A 212 3.07 6.40 18.68
CA HIS A 212 4.33 7.15 18.68
C HIS A 212 4.61 7.80 17.31
N ASP A 213 5.02 9.06 17.31
CA ASP A 213 5.42 9.76 16.09
C ASP A 213 6.76 9.22 15.56
N LEU A 214 6.80 8.92 14.26
CA LEU A 214 8.00 8.45 13.58
C LEU A 214 9.12 9.49 13.67
N ALA A 215 8.82 10.79 13.53
CA ALA A 215 9.84 11.82 13.61
C ALA A 215 10.44 11.86 15.02
N GLU A 216 9.63 11.88 16.08
CA GLU A 216 10.11 11.83 17.46
C GLU A 216 10.99 10.61 17.73
N LEU A 217 10.62 9.42 17.24
CA LEU A 217 11.40 8.20 17.43
C LEU A 217 12.74 8.23 16.70
N LEU A 218 12.80 8.89 15.53
CA LEU A 218 14.03 9.07 14.78
C LEU A 218 14.99 10.03 15.50
N HIS A 219 14.49 11.13 16.07
CA HIS A 219 15.28 12.08 16.86
C HIS A 219 15.70 11.51 18.23
N GLY A 220 14.82 10.73 18.87
CA GLY A 220 15.04 10.11 20.18
C GLY A 220 15.84 8.80 20.17
N SER A 221 16.18 8.25 18.98
CA SER A 221 16.99 7.03 18.85
C SER A 221 18.48 7.21 19.19
N ALA A 222 18.86 8.30 19.88
CA ALA A 222 20.19 8.53 20.46
C ALA A 222 20.44 7.72 21.77
N ALA A 223 19.64 6.70 22.06
CA ALA A 223 19.83 5.85 23.24
C ALA A 223 20.98 4.85 23.05
N ALA A 224 22.00 4.98 23.90
CA ALA A 224 23.23 4.18 23.96
C ALA A 224 23.04 2.71 23.53
N GLY A 225 23.76 2.31 22.47
CA GLY A 225 23.79 0.95 21.94
C GLY A 225 22.68 0.59 20.94
N ALA A 226 21.84 1.53 20.51
CA ALA A 226 21.19 1.39 19.20
C ALA A 226 22.21 1.78 18.13
N VAL A 227 22.39 0.96 17.09
CA VAL A 227 23.12 1.41 15.90
C VAL A 227 22.27 2.52 15.31
N GLN A 228 22.64 3.78 15.56
CA GLN A 228 22.25 4.86 14.67
C GLN A 228 22.66 4.38 13.28
N PRO A 229 21.72 4.20 12.33
CA PRO A 229 22.11 4.07 10.94
C PRO A 229 23.04 5.26 10.68
N ALA A 230 24.28 5.02 10.23
CA ALA A 230 25.16 6.13 9.87
C ALA A 230 24.49 7.12 8.88
N ALA A 231 23.45 6.65 8.17
CA ALA A 231 22.56 7.43 7.30
C ALA A 231 21.57 8.37 8.03
N LEU A 232 21.19 8.11 9.29
CA LEU A 232 20.30 8.99 10.07
C LEU A 232 21.02 10.17 10.73
N ALA A 233 22.36 10.16 10.77
CA ALA A 233 23.14 11.28 11.31
C ALA A 233 22.89 12.59 10.54
N GLY A 234 22.50 12.52 9.26
CA GLY A 234 22.19 13.68 8.43
C GLY A 234 20.80 14.30 8.65
N PHE A 235 19.86 13.57 9.27
CA PHE A 235 18.50 14.09 9.53
C PHE A 235 18.36 14.78 10.89
N ALA A 236 19.35 14.65 11.78
CA ALA A 236 19.32 15.24 13.13
C ALA A 236 19.67 16.74 13.17
N HIS A 237 19.97 17.36 12.02
CA HIS A 237 20.34 18.78 11.92
C HIS A 237 19.57 19.48 10.79
N ALA A 238 18.31 19.81 11.04
CA ALA A 238 17.66 20.95 10.39
C ALA A 238 17.08 21.84 11.51
N PRO A 239 17.60 23.06 11.73
CA PRO A 239 16.95 24.00 12.63
C PRO A 239 15.63 24.49 12.01
N ALA A 240 14.69 24.85 12.89
CA ALA A 240 13.36 25.37 12.60
C ALA A 240 13.35 26.61 11.70
#